data_AF-A0A1W9GF99-F1
#
_entry.id   AF-A0A1W9GF99-F1
#
_cell.length_a   1.000
_cell.length_b   1.000
_cell.length_c   1.000
_cell.angle_alpha   90.00
_cell.angle_beta   90.00
_cell.angle_gamma   90.00
#
_symmetry.space_group_name_H-M   'P 1'
#
loop_
_entity.id
_entity.type
_entity.pdbx_description
1 polymer ?
#
loop_
_entity_poly.entity_id
_entity_poly.type
_entity_poly.pdbx_seq_one_letter_code
_entity_poly.pdbx_strand_id
1 'polypeptide(L)'
;MTSPIASPASDYRFLLLILPALIILLLAAGLFEFSSNITVDNFHNLTSRLMHRASEASKESFDPTHFLVEVKSRYIWLTTVVVALVAGLYAVIVCGMIIYQSHPRARLMVVTAVGIVFASIGLTFIWALDETHALYRAVFSFSYDNLRQAGPQRISPDLLRYAMIVVSIVNVQAMVVPVVALLAACSTLAPPPTGRRPDPEFYAMQLTRLKEVLAAASAILVSGVLHMGAWLRWPAALIADPAAHESVLGAALAITLFWGVTFTLMLVSTYLPAALILAKRAQALLCGNSSQPVVAKPEEWLKEHGLFLSLQDHFPQFGLMLAPLLASPLSSLLLAPLTPTG
;
A
#
# COMPACT_ATOMS: atom_id res chain seq x y z
N MET A 1 35.51 -23.56 27.64
CA MET A 1 34.25 -22.79 27.73
C MET A 1 33.48 -22.99 26.43
N THR A 2 32.55 -23.95 26.41
CA THR A 2 31.65 -24.17 25.28
C THR A 2 30.59 -23.08 25.28
N SER A 3 30.56 -22.24 24.24
CA SER A 3 29.51 -21.24 24.08
C SER A 3 28.15 -21.92 24.08
N PRO A 4 27.16 -21.42 24.85
CA PRO A 4 25.83 -22.02 24.88
C PRO A 4 25.27 -22.05 23.45
N ILE A 5 24.86 -23.24 23.01
CA ILE A 5 24.21 -23.45 21.72
C ILE A 5 22.93 -22.63 21.75
N ALA A 6 22.90 -21.52 21.00
CA ALA A 6 21.72 -20.68 20.90
C ALA A 6 20.54 -21.52 20.42
N SER A 7 19.41 -21.44 21.12
CA SER A 7 18.22 -22.21 20.74
C SER A 7 17.75 -21.82 19.34
N PRO A 8 17.41 -22.77 18.45
CA PRO A 8 16.98 -22.49 17.08
C PRO A 8 15.72 -21.58 17.00
N ALA A 9 14.93 -21.50 18.07
CA ALA A 9 13.78 -20.59 18.18
C ALA A 9 14.15 -19.09 18.26
N SER A 10 15.40 -18.77 18.65
CA SER A 10 15.88 -17.38 18.71
C SER A 10 16.03 -16.77 17.31
N ASP A 11 16.31 -17.60 16.31
CA ASP A 11 16.76 -17.15 14.99
C ASP A 11 15.66 -16.49 14.15
N TYR A 12 14.38 -16.69 14.49
CA TYR A 12 13.22 -16.24 13.71
C TYR A 12 12.41 -15.12 14.38
N ARG A 13 12.85 -14.60 15.52
CA ARG A 13 12.15 -13.54 16.26
C ARG A 13 11.94 -12.26 15.45
N PHE A 14 12.78 -12.02 14.45
CA PHE A 14 12.66 -10.87 13.55
C PHE A 14 11.34 -10.85 12.76
N LEU A 15 10.72 -12.02 12.53
CA LEU A 15 9.42 -12.13 11.85
C LEU A 15 8.28 -11.55 12.68
N LEU A 16 8.42 -11.42 14.00
CA LEU A 16 7.40 -10.82 14.86
C LEU A 16 7.15 -9.33 14.55
N LEU A 17 8.07 -8.68 13.83
CA LEU A 17 7.89 -7.31 13.33
C LEU A 17 6.69 -7.19 12.38
N ILE A 18 6.20 -8.30 11.79
CA ILE A 18 5.01 -8.26 10.92
C ILE A 18 3.71 -7.99 11.70
N LEU A 19 3.67 -8.34 13.00
CA LEU A 19 2.42 -8.36 13.77
C LEU A 19 1.76 -6.97 13.91
N PRO A 20 2.46 -5.87 14.23
CA PRO A 20 1.84 -4.56 14.35
C PRO A 20 1.11 -4.12 13.07
N ALA A 21 1.74 -4.33 11.90
CA ALA A 21 1.15 -3.98 10.61
C ALA A 21 -0.10 -4.81 10.31
N LEU A 22 -0.08 -6.11 10.64
CA LEU A 22 -1.24 -7.00 10.49
C LEU A 22 -2.39 -6.60 11.42
N ILE A 23 -2.09 -6.25 12.67
CA ILE A 23 -3.09 -5.78 13.63
C ILE A 23 -3.76 -4.49 13.12
N ILE A 24 -2.97 -3.55 12.60
CA ILE A 24 -3.50 -2.31 12.00
C ILE A 24 -4.40 -2.63 10.81
N LEU A 25 -3.97 -3.53 9.91
CA LEU A 25 -4.75 -3.92 8.75
C LEU A 25 -6.08 -4.58 9.15
N LEU A 26 -6.06 -5.52 10.11
CA LEU A 26 -7.25 -6.20 10.60
C LEU A 26 -8.20 -5.23 11.31
N LEU A 27 -7.68 -4.33 12.13
CA LEU A 27 -8.47 -3.29 12.80
C LEU A 27 -9.11 -2.36 11.78
N ALA A 28 -8.35 -1.90 10.78
CA ALA A 28 -8.87 -1.03 9.73
C ALA A 28 -9.94 -1.74 8.90
N ALA A 29 -9.72 -2.99 8.50
CA ALA A 29 -10.73 -3.78 7.79
C ALA A 29 -12.01 -3.94 8.62
N GLY A 30 -11.89 -4.30 9.91
CA GLY A 30 -13.03 -4.43 10.81
C GLY A 30 -13.78 -3.10 11.04
N LEU A 31 -13.05 -1.98 11.20
CA LEU A 31 -13.65 -0.65 11.32
C LEU A 31 -14.35 -0.23 10.03
N PHE A 32 -13.77 -0.52 8.87
CA PHE A 32 -14.37 -0.22 7.57
C PHE A 32 -15.69 -0.97 7.42
N GLU A 33 -15.68 -2.29 7.65
CA GLU A 33 -16.88 -3.15 7.61
C GLU A 33 -17.96 -2.72 8.62
N PHE A 34 -17.57 -2.33 9.83
CA PHE A 34 -18.52 -1.87 10.84
C PHE A 34 -19.11 -0.48 10.51
N SER A 35 -18.32 0.41 9.91
CA SER A 35 -18.75 1.77 9.58
C SER A 35 -19.81 1.82 8.48
N SER A 36 -19.80 0.84 7.58
CA SER A 36 -20.71 0.75 6.45
C SER A 36 -22.02 0.06 6.86
N ASN A 37 -22.92 0.80 7.50
CA ASN A 37 -24.28 0.31 7.77
C ASN A 37 -25.19 0.32 6.51
N ILE A 38 -24.60 0.31 5.32
CA ILE A 38 -25.33 0.29 4.05
C ILE A 38 -25.66 -1.17 3.73
N THR A 39 -26.94 -1.51 3.82
CA THR A 39 -27.45 -2.81 3.38
C THR A 39 -27.24 -3.00 1.87
N VAL A 40 -27.15 -4.25 1.43
CA VAL A 40 -27.00 -4.61 0.01
C VAL A 40 -28.13 -3.98 -0.82
N ASP A 41 -29.36 -4.02 -0.33
CA ASP A 41 -30.51 -3.42 -1.01
C ASP A 41 -30.39 -1.89 -1.15
N ASN A 42 -29.96 -1.19 -0.09
CA ASN A 42 -29.76 0.25 -0.14
C ASN A 42 -28.67 0.62 -1.15
N PHE A 43 -27.63 -0.20 -1.26
CA PHE A 43 -26.55 0.01 -2.21
C PHE A 43 -27.01 -0.19 -3.67
N HIS A 44 -27.73 -1.27 -3.99
CA HIS A 44 -28.28 -1.47 -5.33
C HIS A 44 -29.33 -0.41 -5.68
N ASN A 45 -30.16 0.00 -4.73
CA ASN A 45 -31.11 1.10 -4.91
C ASN A 45 -30.41 2.43 -5.18
N LEU A 46 -29.27 2.70 -4.53
CA LEU A 46 -28.48 3.91 -4.76
C LEU A 46 -27.86 3.90 -6.17
N THR A 47 -27.16 2.84 -6.54
CA THR A 47 -26.48 2.73 -7.85
C THR A 47 -27.49 2.80 -9.01
N SER A 48 -28.60 2.07 -8.91
CA SER A 48 -29.69 2.12 -9.91
C SER A 48 -30.28 3.51 -10.07
N ARG A 49 -30.56 4.23 -8.98
CA ARG A 49 -31.10 5.60 -9.06
C ARG A 49 -30.10 6.60 -9.63
N LEU A 50 -28.82 6.49 -9.28
CA LEU A 50 -27.76 7.35 -9.81
C LEU A 50 -27.63 7.18 -11.32
N MET A 51 -27.63 5.94 -11.82
CA MET A 51 -27.39 5.66 -13.23
C MET A 51 -28.65 5.73 -14.10
N HIS A 52 -29.85 5.45 -13.55
CA HIS A 52 -31.09 5.57 -14.31
C HIS A 52 -31.31 7.02 -14.78
N ARG A 53 -31.04 8.02 -13.93
CA ARG A 53 -31.12 9.44 -14.33
C ARG A 53 -30.08 9.79 -15.40
N ALA A 54 -28.86 9.24 -15.28
CA ALA A 54 -27.82 9.43 -16.28
C ALA A 54 -28.19 8.80 -17.63
N SER A 55 -28.87 7.66 -17.62
CA SER A 55 -29.37 6.97 -18.82
C SER A 55 -30.57 7.67 -19.45
N GLU A 56 -31.46 8.29 -18.67
CA GLU A 56 -32.55 9.10 -19.22
C GLU A 56 -32.01 10.34 -19.93
N ALA A 57 -31.04 11.03 -19.33
CA ALA A 57 -30.34 12.15 -19.96
C ALA A 57 -29.55 11.75 -21.21
N SER A 58 -29.15 10.48 -21.35
CA SER A 58 -28.43 10.00 -22.54
C SER A 58 -29.30 9.79 -23.77
N LYS A 59 -30.63 9.84 -23.64
CA LYS A 59 -31.55 9.82 -24.79
C LYS A 59 -31.62 11.17 -25.49
N GLU A 60 -31.14 12.23 -24.84
CA GLU A 60 -30.94 13.54 -25.45
C GLU A 60 -29.66 13.52 -26.30
N SER A 61 -29.55 14.47 -27.25
CA SER A 61 -28.45 14.55 -28.23
C SER A 61 -27.07 14.36 -27.61
N PHE A 62 -26.18 13.61 -28.29
CA PHE A 62 -24.79 13.38 -27.89
C PHE A 62 -24.09 14.68 -27.45
N ASP A 63 -23.81 14.81 -26.15
CA ASP A 63 -23.00 15.91 -25.63
C ASP A 63 -21.50 15.52 -25.68
N PRO A 64 -20.70 16.14 -26.57
CA PRO A 64 -19.27 15.86 -26.67
C PRO A 64 -18.52 16.15 -25.35
N THR A 65 -19.03 17.04 -24.51
CA THR A 65 -18.40 17.42 -23.24
C THR A 65 -18.38 16.25 -22.26
N HIS A 66 -19.53 15.60 -22.05
CA HIS A 66 -19.64 14.43 -21.18
C HIS A 66 -18.78 13.26 -21.68
N PHE A 67 -18.72 13.05 -23.00
CA PHE A 67 -17.85 12.03 -23.58
C PHE A 67 -16.36 12.30 -23.30
N LEU A 68 -15.90 13.55 -23.47
CA LEU A 68 -14.51 13.91 -23.19
C LEU A 68 -14.14 13.77 -21.70
N VAL A 69 -15.07 14.07 -20.79
CA VAL A 69 -14.86 13.88 -19.33
C VAL A 69 -14.74 12.40 -18.97
N GLU A 70 -15.54 11.53 -19.58
CA GLU A 70 -15.41 10.07 -19.40
C GLU A 70 -14.07 9.56 -19.93
N VAL A 71 -13.69 9.95 -21.15
CA VAL A 71 -12.42 9.56 -21.78
C VAL A 71 -11.24 10.01 -20.93
N LYS A 72 -11.28 11.25 -20.41
CA LYS A 72 -10.28 11.77 -19.46
C LYS A 72 -10.16 10.86 -18.23
N SER A 73 -11.29 10.53 -17.59
CA SER A 73 -11.31 9.65 -16.40
C SER A 73 -10.74 8.26 -16.67
N ARG A 74 -11.04 7.70 -17.85
CA ARG A 74 -10.49 6.41 -18.29
C ARG A 74 -8.97 6.44 -18.44
N TYR A 75 -8.42 7.47 -19.09
CA TYR A 75 -6.96 7.60 -19.26
C TYR A 75 -6.24 7.86 -17.94
N ILE A 76 -6.85 8.62 -17.02
CA ILE A 76 -6.34 8.77 -15.66
C ILE A 76 -6.29 7.41 -14.96
N TRP A 77 -7.39 6.65 -14.97
CA TRP A 77 -7.43 5.32 -14.38
C TRP A 77 -6.35 4.41 -14.98
N LEU A 78 -6.23 4.36 -16.30
CA LEU A 78 -5.20 3.57 -16.98
C LEU A 78 -3.77 4.01 -16.60
N THR A 79 -3.54 5.32 -16.46
CA THR A 79 -2.25 5.84 -16.01
C THR A 79 -1.92 5.35 -14.61
N THR A 80 -2.90 5.39 -13.69
CA THR A 80 -2.69 4.85 -12.33
C THR A 80 -2.46 3.34 -12.31
N VAL A 81 -3.07 2.58 -13.22
CA VAL A 81 -2.78 1.15 -13.40
C VAL A 81 -1.32 0.94 -13.76
N VAL A 82 -0.81 1.66 -14.77
CA VAL A 82 0.59 1.55 -15.18
C VAL A 82 1.53 1.89 -14.02
N VAL A 83 1.27 2.98 -13.32
CA VAL A 83 2.05 3.39 -12.14
C VAL A 83 2.02 2.30 -11.06
N ALA A 84 0.84 1.73 -10.76
CA ALA A 84 0.71 0.67 -9.78
C ALA A 84 1.48 -0.59 -10.17
N LEU A 85 1.39 -1.04 -11.44
CA LEU A 85 2.12 -2.22 -11.93
C LEU A 85 3.64 -2.01 -11.85
N VAL A 86 4.13 -0.84 -12.28
CA VAL A 86 5.56 -0.50 -12.25
C VAL A 86 6.06 -0.41 -10.80
N ALA A 87 5.33 0.27 -9.91
CA ALA A 87 5.69 0.37 -8.49
C ALA A 87 5.72 -1.02 -7.83
N GLY A 88 4.75 -1.88 -8.16
CA GLY A 88 4.69 -3.26 -7.68
C GLY A 88 5.91 -4.08 -8.10
N LEU A 89 6.24 -4.05 -9.40
CA LEU A 89 7.40 -4.75 -9.93
C LEU A 89 8.70 -4.25 -9.29
N TYR A 90 8.87 -2.93 -9.19
CA TYR A 90 10.00 -2.31 -8.51
C TYR A 90 10.13 -2.82 -7.07
N ALA A 91 9.04 -2.80 -6.30
CA ALA A 91 9.05 -3.25 -4.92
C ALA A 91 9.37 -4.73 -4.78
N VAL A 92 8.81 -5.61 -5.63
CA VAL A 92 9.13 -7.05 -5.63
C VAL A 92 10.62 -7.28 -5.89
N ILE A 93 11.21 -6.57 -6.86
CA ILE A 93 12.63 -6.71 -7.19
C ILE A 93 13.50 -6.25 -6.02
N VAL A 94 13.32 -5.02 -5.53
CA VAL A 94 14.14 -4.45 -4.45
C VAL A 94 13.98 -5.25 -3.15
N CYS A 95 12.74 -5.52 -2.73
CA CYS A 95 12.46 -6.26 -1.51
C CYS A 95 12.91 -7.72 -1.62
N GLY A 96 12.72 -8.34 -2.79
CA GLY A 96 13.19 -9.70 -3.08
C GLY A 96 14.71 -9.82 -3.02
N MET A 97 15.45 -8.84 -3.56
CA MET A 97 16.91 -8.77 -3.46
C MET A 97 17.37 -8.64 -2.00
N ILE A 98 16.71 -7.78 -1.20
CA ILE A 98 17.03 -7.62 0.22
C ILE A 98 16.82 -8.94 0.97
N ILE A 99 15.66 -9.60 0.78
CA ILE A 99 15.38 -10.92 1.39
C ILE A 99 16.45 -11.94 0.99
N TYR A 100 16.79 -12.03 -0.30
CA TYR A 100 17.78 -12.98 -0.79
C TYR A 100 19.17 -12.74 -0.18
N GLN A 101 19.60 -11.48 -0.06
CA GLN A 101 20.91 -11.13 0.48
C GLN A 101 20.98 -11.24 2.02
N SER A 102 19.85 -11.15 2.73
CA SER A 102 19.82 -11.18 4.20
C SER A 102 19.89 -12.60 4.80
N HIS A 103 19.64 -13.66 4.02
CA HIS A 103 19.41 -14.99 4.58
C HIS A 103 20.28 -16.10 3.95
N PRO A 104 20.79 -17.05 4.75
CA PRO A 104 21.30 -18.32 4.21
C PRO A 104 20.14 -19.17 3.66
N ARG A 105 20.44 -20.13 2.77
CA ARG A 105 19.44 -20.97 2.06
C ARG A 105 18.35 -21.55 2.97
N ALA A 106 18.72 -22.10 4.13
CA ALA A 106 17.76 -22.69 5.07
C ALA A 106 16.75 -21.67 5.61
N ARG A 107 17.22 -20.49 6.02
CA ARG A 107 16.37 -19.43 6.54
C ARG A 107 15.54 -18.78 5.43
N LEU A 108 16.11 -18.65 4.23
CA LEU A 108 15.40 -18.15 3.05
C LEU A 108 14.17 -19.02 2.75
N MET A 109 14.29 -20.35 2.79
CA MET A 109 13.14 -21.25 2.60
C MET A 109 12.02 -20.99 3.61
N VAL A 110 12.36 -20.75 4.88
CA VAL A 110 11.36 -20.44 5.92
C VAL A 110 10.68 -19.10 5.64
N VAL A 111 11.45 -18.05 5.34
CA VAL A 111 10.90 -16.72 5.04
C VAL A 111 10.00 -16.77 3.80
N THR A 112 10.41 -17.48 2.76
CA THR A 112 9.60 -17.70 1.56
C THR A 112 8.33 -18.47 1.87
N ALA A 113 8.39 -19.55 2.66
CA ALA A 113 7.21 -20.31 3.05
C ALA A 113 6.20 -19.45 3.84
N VAL A 114 6.69 -18.63 4.79
CA VAL A 114 5.86 -17.68 5.52
C VAL A 114 5.20 -16.67 4.56
N GLY A 115 5.95 -16.17 3.58
CA GLY A 115 5.42 -15.26 2.55
C GLY A 115 4.33 -15.89 1.69
N ILE A 116 4.53 -17.14 1.26
CA ILE A 116 3.53 -17.90 0.49
C ILE A 116 2.27 -18.09 1.33
N VAL A 117 2.39 -18.42 2.61
CA VAL A 117 1.23 -18.58 3.52
C VAL A 117 0.45 -17.26 3.63
N PHE A 118 1.11 -16.14 3.94
CA PHE A 118 0.43 -14.85 4.05
C PHE A 118 -0.20 -14.39 2.73
N ALA A 119 0.51 -14.54 1.61
CA ALA A 119 -0.03 -14.22 0.29
C ALA A 119 -1.25 -15.09 -0.05
N SER A 120 -1.20 -16.40 0.26
CA SER A 120 -2.30 -17.32 0.01
C SER A 120 -3.52 -16.99 0.87
N ILE A 121 -3.33 -16.64 2.14
CA ILE A 121 -4.40 -16.16 3.02
C ILE A 121 -5.03 -14.90 2.45
N GLY A 122 -4.22 -13.91 2.05
CA GLY A 122 -4.71 -12.66 1.46
C GLY A 122 -5.47 -12.87 0.14
N LEU A 123 -4.98 -13.76 -0.73
CA LEU A 123 -5.65 -14.11 -1.99
C LEU A 123 -6.95 -14.88 -1.75
N THR A 124 -6.97 -15.79 -0.78
CA THR A 124 -8.19 -16.50 -0.37
C THR A 124 -9.21 -15.52 0.20
N PHE A 125 -8.76 -14.54 0.99
CA PHE A 125 -9.61 -13.47 1.49
C PHE A 125 -10.23 -12.67 0.35
N ILE A 126 -9.44 -12.19 -0.63
CA ILE A 126 -9.97 -11.50 -1.81
C ILE A 126 -10.97 -12.37 -2.58
N TRP A 127 -10.66 -13.66 -2.75
CA TRP A 127 -11.54 -14.57 -3.49
C TRP A 127 -12.87 -14.84 -2.76
N ALA A 128 -12.85 -14.80 -1.42
CA ALA A 128 -14.02 -14.95 -0.58
C ALA A 128 -14.80 -13.63 -0.37
N LEU A 129 -14.26 -12.48 -0.79
CA LEU A 129 -14.98 -11.21 -0.75
C LEU A 129 -16.12 -11.25 -1.77
N ASP A 130 -17.33 -11.12 -1.26
CA ASP A 130 -18.58 -11.08 -2.03
C ASP A 130 -19.36 -9.79 -1.73
N GLU A 131 -20.58 -9.72 -2.26
CA GLU A 131 -21.48 -8.58 -2.06
C GLU A 131 -21.88 -8.35 -0.59
N THR A 132 -21.64 -9.30 0.32
CA THR A 132 -21.94 -9.12 1.76
C THR A 132 -20.88 -8.28 2.48
N HIS A 133 -19.68 -8.15 1.90
CA HIS A 133 -18.59 -7.38 2.46
C HIS A 133 -18.62 -5.93 1.96
N ALA A 134 -18.49 -4.99 2.88
CA ALA A 134 -18.51 -3.59 2.58
C ALA A 134 -17.31 -3.13 1.78
N LEU A 135 -16.13 -3.70 2.02
CA LEU A 135 -14.94 -3.41 1.23
C LEU A 135 -15.18 -3.71 -0.25
N TYR A 136 -15.77 -4.87 -0.54
CA TYR A 136 -16.14 -5.25 -1.90
C TYR A 136 -17.17 -4.28 -2.48
N ARG A 137 -18.26 -3.99 -1.75
CA ARG A 137 -19.31 -3.06 -2.20
C ARG A 137 -18.76 -1.66 -2.48
N ALA A 138 -18.05 -1.09 -1.51
CA ALA A 138 -17.61 0.30 -1.56
C ALA A 138 -16.49 0.54 -2.58
N VAL A 139 -15.56 -0.40 -2.75
CA VAL A 139 -14.39 -0.21 -3.61
C VAL A 139 -14.60 -0.80 -5.00
N PHE A 140 -15.05 -2.05 -5.09
CA PHE A 140 -15.16 -2.75 -6.37
C PHE A 140 -16.55 -2.61 -7.00
N SER A 141 -17.58 -3.11 -6.30
CA SER A 141 -18.96 -3.18 -6.83
C SER A 141 -19.47 -1.81 -7.21
N PHE A 142 -19.16 -0.78 -6.41
CA PHE A 142 -19.63 0.59 -6.67
C PHE A 142 -19.23 1.05 -8.05
N SER A 143 -17.94 1.01 -8.38
CA SER A 143 -17.50 1.46 -9.70
C SER A 143 -17.94 0.52 -10.80
N TYR A 144 -17.82 -0.80 -10.58
CA TYR A 144 -18.17 -1.78 -11.59
C TYR A 144 -19.65 -1.70 -11.98
N ASP A 145 -20.56 -1.69 -11.01
CA ASP A 145 -22.00 -1.69 -11.24
C ASP A 145 -22.46 -0.36 -11.84
N ASN A 146 -21.93 0.78 -11.41
CA ASN A 146 -22.27 2.05 -12.02
C ASN A 146 -21.82 2.11 -13.49
N LEU A 147 -20.59 1.65 -13.80
CA LEU A 147 -20.10 1.57 -15.19
C LEU A 147 -20.94 0.60 -16.04
N ARG A 148 -21.36 -0.54 -15.46
CA ARG A 148 -22.23 -1.52 -16.12
C ARG A 148 -23.62 -0.94 -16.41
N GLN A 149 -24.21 -0.25 -15.44
CA GLN A 149 -25.56 0.32 -15.53
C GLN A 149 -25.64 1.53 -16.47
N ALA A 150 -24.52 2.18 -16.77
CA ALA A 150 -24.45 3.21 -17.81
C ALA A 150 -24.81 2.69 -19.22
N GLY A 151 -24.82 1.37 -19.41
CA GLY A 151 -25.32 0.70 -20.59
C GLY A 151 -24.29 0.60 -21.73
N PRO A 152 -24.54 -0.30 -22.71
CA PRO A 152 -23.59 -0.63 -23.78
C PRO A 152 -23.31 0.54 -24.74
N GLN A 153 -24.18 1.55 -24.75
CA GLN A 153 -24.03 2.75 -25.57
C GLN A 153 -22.92 3.68 -25.04
N ARG A 154 -22.67 3.68 -23.72
CA ARG A 154 -21.64 4.51 -23.09
C ARG A 154 -20.37 3.70 -22.78
N ILE A 155 -20.54 2.51 -22.20
CA ILE A 155 -19.45 1.62 -21.81
C ILE A 155 -19.64 0.28 -22.52
N SER A 156 -18.73 -0.05 -23.45
CA SER A 156 -18.81 -1.32 -24.16
C SER A 156 -18.58 -2.51 -23.21
N PRO A 157 -19.25 -3.65 -23.44
CA PRO A 157 -19.03 -4.86 -22.63
C PRO A 157 -17.57 -5.33 -22.62
N ASP A 158 -16.86 -5.17 -23.74
CA ASP A 158 -15.45 -5.53 -23.86
C ASP A 158 -14.54 -4.65 -22.99
N LEU A 159 -14.82 -3.34 -22.94
CA LEU A 159 -14.09 -2.41 -22.07
C LEU A 159 -14.33 -2.75 -20.60
N LEU A 160 -15.57 -3.05 -20.21
CA LEU A 160 -15.89 -3.43 -18.85
C LEU A 160 -15.21 -4.75 -18.45
N ARG A 161 -15.15 -5.72 -19.36
CA ARG A 161 -14.41 -6.98 -19.18
C ARG A 161 -12.91 -6.73 -19.02
N TYR A 162 -12.33 -5.86 -19.85
CA TYR A 162 -10.93 -5.46 -19.73
C TYR A 162 -10.65 -4.80 -18.38
N ALA A 163 -11.50 -3.87 -17.96
CA ALA A 163 -11.37 -3.21 -16.66
C ALA A 163 -11.40 -4.22 -15.50
N MET A 164 -12.32 -5.19 -15.54
CA MET A 164 -12.39 -6.27 -14.55
C MET A 164 -11.08 -7.08 -14.49
N ILE A 165 -10.52 -7.48 -15.63
CA ILE A 165 -9.25 -8.24 -15.68
C ILE A 165 -8.12 -7.41 -15.07
N VAL A 166 -8.00 -6.14 -15.45
CA VAL A 166 -6.96 -5.24 -14.95
C VAL A 166 -7.08 -5.03 -13.44
N VAL A 167 -8.28 -4.72 -12.94
CA VAL A 167 -8.53 -4.57 -11.49
C VAL A 167 -8.22 -5.87 -10.75
N SER A 168 -8.55 -7.03 -11.32
CA SER A 168 -8.20 -8.34 -10.72
C SER A 168 -6.69 -8.51 -10.58
N ILE A 169 -5.91 -8.15 -11.61
CA ILE A 169 -4.44 -8.21 -11.57
C ILE A 169 -3.90 -7.26 -10.49
N VAL A 170 -4.40 -6.02 -10.44
CA VAL A 170 -3.97 -5.03 -9.43
C VAL A 170 -4.34 -5.50 -8.02
N ASN A 171 -5.49 -6.14 -7.83
CA ASN A 171 -5.90 -6.70 -6.55
C ASN A 171 -4.99 -7.85 -6.09
N VAL A 172 -4.61 -8.76 -7.00
CA VAL A 172 -3.60 -9.81 -6.70
C VAL A 172 -2.29 -9.17 -6.27
N GLN A 173 -1.83 -8.15 -7.01
CA GLN A 173 -0.63 -7.42 -6.66
C GLN A 173 -0.73 -6.73 -5.29
N ALA A 174 -1.87 -6.12 -4.98
CA ALA A 174 -2.14 -5.45 -3.71
C ALA A 174 -2.09 -6.42 -2.50
N MET A 175 -2.30 -7.72 -2.71
CA MET A 175 -2.11 -8.74 -1.66
C MET A 175 -0.68 -9.25 -1.58
N VAL A 176 -0.05 -9.52 -2.73
CA VAL A 176 1.26 -10.18 -2.75
C VAL A 176 2.39 -9.22 -2.41
N VAL A 177 2.42 -8.03 -3.02
CA VAL A 177 3.58 -7.12 -2.93
C VAL A 177 3.79 -6.58 -1.51
N PRO A 178 2.77 -6.15 -0.75
CA PRO A 178 2.95 -5.73 0.63
C PRO A 178 3.51 -6.83 1.54
N VAL A 179 3.15 -8.10 1.31
CA VAL A 179 3.74 -9.24 2.05
C VAL A 179 5.23 -9.33 1.79
N VAL A 180 5.68 -9.20 0.53
CA VAL A 180 7.10 -9.20 0.18
C VAL A 180 7.82 -8.02 0.85
N ALA A 181 7.23 -6.82 0.84
CA ALA A 181 7.81 -5.65 1.49
C ALA A 181 7.91 -5.81 3.02
N LEU A 182 6.88 -6.35 3.68
CA LEU A 182 6.90 -6.64 5.12
C LEU A 182 7.98 -7.67 5.47
N LEU A 183 8.11 -8.73 4.68
CA LEU A 183 9.17 -9.72 4.88
C LEU A 183 10.56 -9.14 4.66
N ALA A 184 10.74 -8.24 3.69
CA ALA A 184 12.00 -7.53 3.49
C ALA A 184 12.33 -6.63 4.70
N ALA A 185 11.35 -5.89 5.23
CA ALA A 185 11.54 -5.10 6.45
C ALA A 185 11.95 -5.98 7.63
N CYS A 186 11.27 -7.12 7.84
CA CYS A 186 11.64 -8.10 8.85
C CYS A 186 13.08 -8.62 8.65
N SER A 187 13.46 -8.87 7.39
CA SER A 187 14.78 -9.40 7.01
C SER A 187 15.93 -8.44 7.33
N THR A 188 15.68 -7.14 7.44
CA THR A 188 16.68 -6.17 7.90
C THR A 188 17.10 -6.38 9.36
N LEU A 189 16.25 -7.01 10.18
CA LEU A 189 16.55 -7.33 11.57
C LEU A 189 17.20 -8.71 11.77
N ALA A 190 17.34 -9.48 10.69
CA ALA A 190 17.92 -10.82 10.73
C ALA A 190 19.41 -10.77 11.10
N PRO A 191 19.92 -11.76 11.84
CA PRO A 191 21.35 -11.82 12.19
C PRO A 191 22.20 -12.17 10.95
N PRO A 192 23.50 -11.82 10.96
CA PRO A 192 24.39 -12.04 9.82
C PRO A 192 24.39 -13.50 9.31
N PRO A 193 24.42 -13.73 7.98
CA PRO A 193 24.30 -15.06 7.41
C PRO A 193 25.52 -15.96 7.67
N THR A 194 26.70 -15.37 7.89
CA THR A 194 27.98 -16.08 8.04
C THR A 194 28.25 -16.55 9.47
N GLY A 195 27.33 -16.30 10.41
CA GLY A 195 27.54 -16.56 11.85
C GLY A 195 28.65 -15.70 12.46
N ARG A 196 29.24 -14.78 11.68
CA ARG A 196 30.17 -13.77 12.20
C ARG A 196 29.44 -12.88 13.20
N ARG A 197 30.17 -12.44 14.22
CA ARG A 197 29.64 -11.43 15.15
C ARG A 197 29.28 -10.19 14.35
N PRO A 198 28.08 -9.62 14.55
CA PRO A 198 27.70 -8.39 13.87
C PRO A 198 28.65 -7.27 14.30
N ASP A 199 29.08 -6.47 13.34
CA ASP A 199 29.79 -5.22 13.55
C ASP A 199 28.81 -4.03 13.40
N PRO A 200 29.21 -2.80 13.78
CA PRO A 200 28.37 -1.63 13.58
C PRO A 200 28.01 -1.38 12.10
N GLU A 201 28.95 -1.62 11.18
CA GLU A 201 28.75 -1.46 9.73
C GLU A 201 27.61 -2.32 9.19
N PHE A 202 27.48 -3.56 9.68
CA PHE A 202 26.36 -4.43 9.35
C PHE A 202 25.01 -3.76 9.69
N TYR A 203 24.87 -3.15 10.86
CA TYR A 203 23.61 -2.49 11.24
C TYR A 203 23.35 -1.21 10.45
N ALA A 204 24.40 -0.46 10.09
CA ALA A 204 24.28 0.68 9.17
C ALA A 204 23.75 0.23 7.80
N MET A 205 24.32 -0.85 7.24
CA MET A 205 23.86 -1.45 5.99
C MET A 205 22.39 -1.90 6.07
N GLN A 206 22.00 -2.56 7.16
CA GLN A 206 20.62 -3.00 7.36
C GLN A 206 19.65 -1.83 7.50
N LEU A 207 20.06 -0.71 8.09
CA LEU A 207 19.23 0.49 8.14
C LEU A 207 19.06 1.12 6.76
N THR A 208 20.11 1.15 5.93
CA THR A 208 20.00 1.60 4.54
C THR A 208 19.00 0.74 3.77
N ARG A 209 19.09 -0.58 3.88
CA ARG A 209 18.11 -1.50 3.30
C ARG A 209 16.69 -1.27 3.84
N LEU A 210 16.54 -0.99 5.13
CA LEU A 210 15.23 -0.67 5.70
C LEU A 210 14.64 0.62 5.10
N LYS A 211 15.48 1.63 4.83
CA LYS A 211 15.06 2.86 4.13
C LYS A 211 14.65 2.57 2.68
N GLU A 212 15.35 1.67 1.98
CA GLU A 212 14.97 1.22 0.63
C GLU A 212 13.63 0.48 0.64
N VAL A 213 13.40 -0.42 1.61
CA VAL A 213 12.10 -1.09 1.81
C VAL A 213 11.01 -0.06 2.08
N LEU A 214 11.26 0.94 2.94
CA LEU A 214 10.29 2.01 3.20
C LEU A 214 9.95 2.79 1.93
N ALA A 215 10.94 3.14 1.10
CA ALA A 215 10.70 3.84 -0.16
C ALA A 215 9.87 2.99 -1.13
N ALA A 216 10.21 1.71 -1.30
CA ALA A 216 9.46 0.78 -2.13
C ALA A 216 8.02 0.57 -1.62
N ALA A 217 7.85 0.38 -0.31
CA ALA A 217 6.55 0.23 0.34
C ALA A 217 5.70 1.51 0.21
N SER A 218 6.30 2.68 0.38
CA SER A 218 5.63 3.96 0.15
C SER A 218 5.17 4.08 -1.30
N ALA A 219 6.02 3.75 -2.27
CA ALA A 219 5.68 3.84 -3.69
C ALA A 219 4.46 2.97 -4.05
N ILE A 220 4.43 1.71 -3.59
CA ILE A 220 3.28 0.82 -3.86
C ILE A 220 2.02 1.31 -3.18
N LEU A 221 2.08 1.80 -1.93
CA LEU A 221 0.90 2.23 -1.19
C LEU A 221 0.33 3.55 -1.76
N VAL A 222 1.19 4.49 -2.13
CA VAL A 222 0.78 5.71 -2.87
C VAL A 222 0.12 5.33 -4.18
N SER A 223 0.75 4.46 -4.98
CA SER A 223 0.19 4.03 -6.26
C SER A 223 -1.17 3.33 -6.09
N GLY A 224 -1.33 2.53 -5.04
CA GLY A 224 -2.59 1.85 -4.70
C GLY A 224 -3.69 2.84 -4.33
N VAL A 225 -3.41 3.84 -3.49
CA VAL A 225 -4.38 4.89 -3.12
C VAL A 225 -4.78 5.72 -4.34
N LEU A 226 -3.82 6.09 -5.20
CA LEU A 226 -4.11 6.80 -6.45
C LEU A 226 -4.98 5.97 -7.39
N HIS A 227 -4.65 4.68 -7.56
CA HIS A 227 -5.42 3.77 -8.39
C HIS A 227 -6.84 3.57 -7.88
N MET A 228 -7.00 3.30 -6.58
CA MET A 228 -8.31 3.17 -5.95
C MET A 228 -9.12 4.46 -6.11
N GLY A 229 -8.48 5.63 -5.94
CA GLY A 229 -9.13 6.92 -6.14
C GLY A 229 -9.58 7.17 -7.58
N ALA A 230 -8.76 6.80 -8.56
CA ALA A 230 -9.15 6.91 -9.97
C ALA A 230 -10.30 5.96 -10.33
N TRP A 231 -10.25 4.72 -9.82
CA TRP A 231 -11.32 3.74 -10.00
C TRP A 231 -12.66 4.19 -9.39
N LEU A 232 -12.64 4.73 -8.17
CA LEU A 232 -13.83 5.24 -7.48
C LEU A 232 -14.42 6.50 -8.11
N ARG A 233 -13.58 7.32 -8.76
CA ARG A 233 -14.02 8.57 -9.40
C ARG A 233 -14.53 8.38 -10.82
N TRP A 234 -14.17 7.30 -11.52
CA TRP A 234 -14.59 7.07 -12.91
C TRP A 234 -16.13 7.11 -13.08
N PRO A 235 -16.95 6.46 -12.23
CA PRO A 235 -18.41 6.59 -12.32
C PRO A 235 -18.95 8.01 -12.26
N ALA A 236 -18.31 8.92 -11.51
CA ALA A 236 -18.75 10.31 -11.37
C ALA A 236 -18.77 11.04 -12.72
N ALA A 237 -17.86 10.68 -13.64
CA ALA A 237 -17.80 11.24 -14.99
C ALA A 237 -19.07 10.94 -15.83
N LEU A 238 -19.86 9.94 -15.42
CA LEU A 238 -21.09 9.55 -16.10
C LEU A 238 -22.35 10.20 -15.50
N ILE A 239 -22.22 10.86 -14.35
CA ILE A 239 -23.33 11.48 -13.61
C ILE A 239 -23.53 12.91 -14.14
N ALA A 240 -24.72 13.19 -14.66
CA ALA A 240 -25.10 14.50 -15.17
C ALA A 240 -25.51 15.49 -14.06
N ASP A 241 -26.12 14.99 -12.98
CA ASP A 241 -26.53 15.82 -11.84
C ASP A 241 -25.30 16.29 -11.03
N PRO A 242 -25.02 17.61 -10.95
CA PRO A 242 -23.83 18.12 -10.27
C PRO A 242 -23.79 17.78 -8.78
N ALA A 243 -24.95 17.75 -8.09
CA ALA A 243 -24.99 17.43 -6.67
C ALA A 243 -24.63 15.97 -6.40
N ALA A 244 -25.18 15.04 -7.20
CA ALA A 244 -24.80 13.63 -7.14
C ALA A 244 -23.33 13.41 -7.55
N HIS A 245 -22.83 14.11 -8.57
CA HIS A 245 -21.43 14.05 -8.98
C HIS A 245 -20.49 14.37 -7.81
N GLU A 246 -20.68 15.53 -7.18
CA GLU A 246 -19.87 15.97 -6.04
C GLU A 246 -19.99 15.01 -4.84
N SER A 247 -21.17 14.47 -4.60
CA SER A 247 -21.38 13.48 -3.54
C SER A 247 -20.57 12.20 -3.77
N VAL A 248 -20.49 11.72 -5.02
CA VAL A 248 -19.68 10.56 -5.38
C VAL A 248 -18.18 10.86 -5.26
N LEU A 249 -17.73 12.05 -5.70
CA LEU A 249 -16.35 12.47 -5.51
C LEU A 249 -15.96 12.57 -4.03
N GLY A 250 -16.86 13.09 -3.18
CA GLY A 250 -16.69 13.16 -1.73
C GLY A 250 -16.58 11.79 -1.08
N ALA A 251 -17.44 10.85 -1.47
CA ALA A 251 -17.37 9.46 -1.00
C ALA A 251 -16.05 8.78 -1.42
N ALA A 252 -15.64 8.94 -2.69
CA ALA A 252 -14.37 8.44 -3.20
C ALA A 252 -13.18 8.98 -2.39
N LEU A 253 -13.16 10.28 -2.11
CA LEU A 253 -12.13 10.93 -1.30
C LEU A 253 -12.07 10.38 0.13
N ALA A 254 -13.22 10.18 0.78
CA ALA A 254 -13.30 9.66 2.13
C ALA A 254 -12.74 8.23 2.22
N ILE A 255 -13.10 7.36 1.26
CA ILE A 255 -12.59 5.99 1.17
C ILE A 255 -11.08 5.99 0.94
N THR A 256 -10.58 6.81 0.00
CA THR A 256 -9.14 6.88 -0.27
C THR A 256 -8.35 7.46 0.89
N LEU A 257 -8.91 8.43 1.62
CA LEU A 257 -8.30 8.99 2.81
C LEU A 257 -8.20 7.95 3.94
N PHE A 258 -9.26 7.18 4.19
CA PHE A 258 -9.28 6.12 5.20
C PHE A 258 -8.14 5.10 4.98
N TRP A 259 -8.01 4.59 3.77
CA TRP A 259 -6.95 3.65 3.42
C TRP A 259 -5.57 4.32 3.41
N GLY A 260 -5.46 5.58 2.99
CA GLY A 260 -4.22 6.36 3.07
C GLY A 260 -3.70 6.54 4.51
N VAL A 261 -4.60 6.78 5.48
CA VAL A 261 -4.26 6.79 6.92
C VAL A 261 -3.80 5.40 7.37
N THR A 262 -4.56 4.36 7.03
CA THR A 262 -4.25 2.98 7.41
C THR A 262 -2.86 2.56 6.93
N PHE A 263 -2.56 2.82 5.67
CA PHE A 263 -1.27 2.49 5.06
C PHE A 263 -0.11 3.29 5.66
N THR A 264 -0.32 4.56 5.97
CA THR A 264 0.64 5.38 6.73
C THR A 264 0.96 4.74 8.08
N LEU A 265 -0.06 4.32 8.84
CA LEU A 265 0.13 3.66 10.14
C LEU A 265 0.87 2.33 10.01
N MET A 266 0.58 1.53 8.97
CA MET A 266 1.32 0.30 8.69
C MET A 266 2.80 0.58 8.43
N LEU A 267 3.14 1.60 7.63
CA LEU A 267 4.53 2.00 7.39
C LEU A 267 5.23 2.43 8.69
N VAL A 268 4.60 3.29 9.49
CA VAL A 268 5.15 3.76 10.78
C VAL A 268 5.39 2.58 11.73
N SER A 269 4.40 1.71 11.88
CA SER A 269 4.49 0.55 12.79
C SER A 269 5.51 -0.51 12.38
N THR A 270 5.87 -0.55 11.10
CA THR A 270 6.89 -1.48 10.57
C THR A 270 8.28 -0.85 10.64
N TYR A 271 8.42 0.38 10.14
CA TYR A 271 9.71 1.05 9.99
C TYR A 271 10.29 1.49 11.33
N LEU A 272 9.49 2.17 12.16
CA LEU A 272 10.01 2.83 13.36
C LEU A 272 10.57 1.81 14.37
N PRO A 273 9.87 0.72 14.73
CA PRO A 273 10.44 -0.26 15.66
C PRO A 273 11.72 -0.92 15.12
N ALA A 274 11.78 -1.22 13.83
CA ALA A 274 12.96 -1.80 13.21
C ALA A 274 14.16 -0.84 13.25
N ALA A 275 13.96 0.42 12.89
CA ALA A 275 14.99 1.45 12.96
C ALA A 275 15.52 1.64 14.40
N LEU A 276 14.61 1.69 15.39
CA LEU A 276 14.97 1.78 16.81
C LEU A 276 15.80 0.57 17.28
N ILE A 277 15.42 -0.65 16.86
CA ILE A 277 16.15 -1.88 17.21
C ILE A 277 17.56 -1.87 16.59
N LEU A 278 17.69 -1.49 15.32
CA LEU A 278 18.99 -1.40 14.64
C LEU A 278 19.89 -0.37 15.30
N ALA A 279 19.38 0.83 15.57
CA ALA A 279 20.11 1.90 16.26
C ALA A 279 20.61 1.46 17.63
N LYS A 280 19.74 0.87 18.46
CA LYS A 280 20.11 0.37 19.79
C LYS A 280 21.17 -0.74 19.73
N ARG A 281 21.07 -1.65 18.76
CA ARG A 281 22.06 -2.72 18.57
C ARG A 281 23.42 -2.17 18.14
N ALA A 282 23.45 -1.20 17.23
CA ALA A 282 24.69 -0.55 16.81
C ALA A 282 25.34 0.22 17.96
N GLN A 283 24.56 1.01 18.71
CA GLN A 283 25.03 1.75 19.87
C GLN A 283 25.62 0.82 20.95
N ALA A 284 24.93 -0.29 21.25
CA ALA A 284 25.41 -1.26 22.23
C ALA A 284 26.77 -1.88 21.84
N LEU A 285 27.03 -2.10 20.55
CA LEU A 285 28.32 -2.59 20.07
C LEU A 285 29.43 -1.54 20.22
N LEU A 286 29.15 -0.28 19.87
CA LEU A 286 30.12 0.80 19.96
C LEU A 286 30.51 1.12 21.41
N CYS A 287 29.55 1.04 22.34
CA CYS A 287 29.82 1.27 23.77
C CYS A 287 30.41 0.04 24.48
N GLY A 288 30.12 -1.19 24.00
CA GLY A 288 30.47 -2.43 24.69
C GLY A 288 31.83 -3.04 24.34
N ASN A 289 32.43 -2.70 23.19
CA ASN A 289 33.71 -3.28 22.75
C ASN A 289 34.90 -2.35 23.04
N SER A 290 35.53 -2.52 24.20
CA SER A 290 36.79 -1.82 24.55
C SER A 290 38.02 -2.25 23.71
N SER A 291 37.87 -3.22 22.82
CA SER A 291 38.99 -3.90 22.12
C SER A 291 39.10 -3.60 20.63
N GLN A 292 38.14 -2.89 20.03
CA GLN A 292 38.28 -2.39 18.66
C GLN A 292 38.92 -0.99 18.67
N PRO A 293 39.66 -0.60 17.61
CA PRO A 293 40.23 0.73 17.51
C PRO A 293 39.13 1.75 17.78
N VAL A 294 39.33 2.53 18.85
CA VAL A 294 38.36 3.46 19.41
C VAL A 294 37.90 4.37 18.29
N VAL A 295 36.67 4.16 17.79
CA VAL A 295 35.96 5.20 17.05
C VAL A 295 35.90 6.36 18.01
N ALA A 296 36.68 7.41 17.74
CA ALA A 296 36.97 8.47 18.71
C ALA A 296 35.70 9.12 19.28
N LYS A 297 34.59 9.06 18.52
CA LYS A 297 33.28 9.62 18.88
C LYS A 297 32.13 8.74 18.35
N PRO A 298 31.61 7.81 19.16
CA PRO A 298 30.51 6.92 18.76
C PRO A 298 29.25 7.62 18.27
N GLU A 299 28.91 8.78 18.84
CA GLU A 299 27.72 9.56 18.46
C GLU A 299 27.85 10.15 17.05
N GLU A 300 29.02 10.68 16.70
CA GLU A 300 29.30 11.19 15.35
C GLU A 300 29.19 10.06 14.33
N TRP A 301 29.75 8.88 14.65
CA TRP A 301 29.63 7.72 13.78
C TRP A 301 28.17 7.26 13.58
N LEU A 302 27.37 7.19 14.65
CA LEU A 302 25.96 6.84 14.55
C LEU A 302 25.19 7.86 13.71
N LYS A 303 25.52 9.15 13.82
CA LYS A 303 24.90 10.22 13.04
C LYS A 303 25.26 10.12 11.56
N GLU A 304 26.54 9.93 11.24
CA GLU A 304 27.03 9.76 9.86
C GLU A 304 26.38 8.57 9.14
N HIS A 305 26.09 7.50 9.88
CA HIS A 305 25.44 6.30 9.35
C HIS A 305 23.90 6.33 9.46
N GLY A 306 23.33 7.46 9.90
CA GLY A 306 21.90 7.68 10.03
C GLY A 306 21.21 6.79 11.08
N LEU A 307 21.98 6.18 11.98
CA LEU A 307 21.52 5.40 13.14
C LEU A 307 21.21 6.30 14.35
N PHE A 308 21.59 7.58 14.29
CA PHE A 308 21.18 8.58 15.26
C PHE A 308 19.74 9.02 15.00
N LEU A 309 18.86 8.76 15.95
CA LEU A 309 17.41 8.96 15.82
C LEU A 309 17.02 10.42 16.05
N SER A 310 17.66 11.35 15.33
CA SER A 310 17.22 12.74 15.31
C SER A 310 16.00 12.88 14.40
N LEU A 311 14.98 13.62 14.85
CA LEU A 311 13.80 13.91 14.04
C LEU A 311 14.17 14.60 12.71
N GLN A 312 15.22 15.42 12.70
CA GLN A 312 15.69 16.14 11.52
C GLN A 312 16.27 15.18 10.47
N ASP A 313 17.08 14.21 10.90
CA ASP A 313 17.75 13.24 10.03
C ASP A 313 16.76 12.23 9.42
N HIS A 314 15.58 12.08 10.05
CA HIS A 314 14.50 11.21 9.60
C HIS A 314 13.37 11.91 8.85
N PHE A 315 13.47 13.22 8.59
CA PHE A 315 12.44 14.00 7.92
C PHE A 315 12.01 13.42 6.55
N PRO A 316 12.94 13.00 5.65
CA PRO A 316 12.56 12.36 4.39
C PRO A 316 11.75 11.07 4.59
N GLN A 317 12.07 10.28 5.62
CA GLN A 317 11.36 9.05 5.93
C GLN A 317 9.96 9.33 6.49
N PHE A 318 9.79 10.39 7.30
CA PHE A 318 8.45 10.85 7.68
C PHE A 318 7.64 11.29 6.47
N GLY A 319 8.25 12.00 5.52
CA GLY A 319 7.61 12.34 4.24
C GLY A 319 7.14 11.10 3.48
N LEU A 320 7.99 10.07 3.36
CA LEU A 320 7.61 8.80 2.73
C LEU A 320 6.48 8.08 3.49
N MET A 321 6.54 8.03 4.82
CA MET A 321 5.50 7.40 5.63
C MET A 321 4.14 8.11 5.47
N LEU A 322 4.14 9.44 5.33
CA LEU A 322 2.92 10.24 5.14
C LEU A 322 2.44 10.28 3.68
N ALA A 323 3.24 9.82 2.72
CA ALA A 323 2.90 9.94 1.30
C ALA A 323 1.56 9.26 0.93
N PRO A 324 1.21 8.06 1.44
CA PRO A 324 -0.10 7.45 1.16
C PRO A 324 -1.29 8.28 1.66
N LEU A 325 -1.15 8.98 2.79
CA LEU A 325 -2.16 9.89 3.30
C LEU A 325 -2.36 11.08 2.35
N LEU A 326 -1.26 11.65 1.86
CA LEU A 326 -1.26 12.82 0.97
C LEU A 326 -1.70 12.48 -0.46
N ALA A 327 -1.58 11.22 -0.89
CA ALA A 327 -1.97 10.78 -2.22
C ALA A 327 -3.46 11.05 -2.53
N SER A 328 -4.33 10.94 -1.52
CA SER A 328 -5.78 11.14 -1.68
C SER A 328 -6.14 12.61 -2.01
N PRO A 329 -5.75 13.62 -1.22
CA PRO A 329 -5.93 15.04 -1.58
C PRO A 329 -5.22 15.45 -2.87
N LEU A 330 -4.00 14.94 -3.11
CA LEU A 330 -3.26 15.24 -4.35
C LEU A 330 -3.98 14.71 -5.58
N SER A 331 -4.57 13.51 -5.48
CA SER A 331 -5.43 12.97 -6.53
C SER A 331 -6.61 13.90 -6.81
N SER A 332 -7.31 14.41 -5.79
CA SER A 332 -8.40 15.36 -6.04
C SER A 332 -7.95 16.65 -6.73
N LEU A 333 -6.77 17.17 -6.40
CA LEU A 333 -6.24 18.39 -7.03
C LEU A 333 -5.85 18.17 -8.49
N LEU A 334 -5.20 17.04 -8.80
CA LEU A 334 -4.82 16.68 -10.17
C LEU A 334 -6.04 16.38 -11.06
N LEU A 335 -7.13 15.94 -10.43
CA LEU A 335 -8.35 15.53 -11.11
C LEU A 335 -9.43 16.60 -11.14
N ALA A 336 -9.23 17.72 -10.43
CA ALA A 336 -10.12 18.86 -10.48
C ALA A 336 -10.35 19.27 -11.95
N PRO A 337 -11.59 19.54 -12.35
CA PRO A 337 -11.84 20.09 -13.67
C PRO A 337 -11.03 21.39 -13.78
N LEU A 338 -10.27 21.52 -14.88
CA LEU A 338 -9.82 22.83 -15.33
C LEU A 338 -11.09 23.54 -15.79
N THR A 339 -11.86 24.06 -14.84
CA THR A 339 -13.01 24.90 -15.17
C THR A 339 -12.46 26.02 -16.02
N PRO A 340 -12.94 26.21 -17.27
CA PRO A 340 -12.65 27.44 -17.97
C PRO A 340 -13.25 28.53 -17.09
N THR A 341 -12.39 29.28 -16.40
CA THR A 341 -12.77 30.52 -15.76
C THR A 341 -13.21 31.42 -16.90
N GLY A 342 -14.52 31.49 -17.12
CA GLY A 342 -15.14 32.57 -17.88
C GLY A 342 -14.86 33.90 -17.22
#